data_AF-A0A211YPG0-F1
#
_entry.id   AF-A0A211YPG0-F1
#
_cell.length_a   1.000
_cell.length_b   1.000
_cell.length_c   1.000
_cell.angle_alpha   90.00
_cell.angle_beta   90.00
_cell.angle_gamma   90.00
#
_symmetry.space_group_name_H-M   'P 1'
#
loop_
_entity.id
_entity.type
_entity.pdbx_description
1 polymer ?
#
loop_
_entity_poly.entity_id
_entity_poly.type
_entity_poly.pdbx_seq_one_letter_code
_entity_poly.pdbx_strand_id
1 'polypeptide(L)'
;MTEQNPRVYPNECIRKIIAFIPDGHLHARFMLDLGDQVIVLHEAAVAALVRAYAMVTTHPTRRAVELESHRLPKKRRKLGYAEWQLLETGRDEEDVLEEAMKLWKRGQLVECRRDERG
;
A
#
# COMPACT_ATOMS: atom_id res chain seq x y z
N MET A 1 10.18 -13.79 11.32
CA MET A 1 9.03 -13.56 10.41
C MET A 1 8.98 -14.75 9.47
N THR A 2 7.87 -15.48 9.42
CA THR A 2 7.70 -16.54 8.41
C THR A 2 7.71 -15.88 7.04
N GLU A 3 8.64 -16.28 6.16
CA GLU A 3 8.64 -15.89 4.76
C GLU A 3 7.37 -16.42 4.09
N GLN A 4 6.32 -15.60 4.07
CA GLN A 4 5.13 -15.88 3.27
C GLN A 4 5.37 -15.31 1.87
N ASN A 5 5.11 -16.13 0.85
CA ASN A 5 5.12 -15.64 -0.54
C ASN A 5 4.09 -14.51 -0.69
N PRO A 6 4.44 -13.39 -1.35
CA PRO A 6 3.48 -12.32 -1.62
C PRO A 6 2.28 -12.86 -2.39
N ARG A 7 1.10 -12.27 -2.18
CA ARG A 7 -0.10 -12.60 -2.94
C ARG A 7 -0.38 -11.47 -3.93
N VAL A 8 -0.58 -11.83 -5.19
CA VAL A 8 -0.81 -10.88 -6.27
C VAL A 8 -2.29 -10.93 -6.63
N TYR A 9 -2.98 -9.81 -6.41
CA TYR A 9 -4.42 -9.67 -6.69
C TYR A 9 -4.61 -8.96 -8.02
N PRO A 10 -5.11 -9.65 -9.06
CA PRO A 10 -5.55 -8.98 -10.27
C PRO A 10 -6.89 -8.26 -10.02
N ASN A 11 -7.25 -7.31 -10.87
CA ASN A 11 -8.41 -6.45 -10.63
C ASN A 11 -9.73 -7.24 -10.51
N GLU A 12 -9.87 -8.34 -11.25
CA GLU A 12 -11.06 -9.21 -11.21
C GLU A 12 -11.27 -9.91 -9.86
N CYS A 13 -10.24 -9.96 -9.01
CA CYS A 13 -10.27 -10.51 -7.67
C CYS A 13 -10.65 -9.51 -6.59
N ILE A 14 -10.51 -8.22 -6.87
CA ILE A 14 -10.85 -7.17 -5.91
C ILE A 14 -12.37 -6.97 -5.98
N ARG A 15 -13.08 -7.42 -4.94
CA ARG A 15 -14.55 -7.35 -4.91
C ARG A 15 -15.04 -5.91 -4.78
N LYS A 16 -14.43 -5.13 -3.90
CA LYS A 16 -14.73 -3.70 -3.71
C LYS A 16 -13.67 -2.98 -2.89
N ILE A 17 -13.61 -1.66 -3.07
CA ILE A 17 -12.83 -0.74 -2.25
C ILE A 17 -13.81 0.30 -1.67
N ILE A 18 -13.75 0.53 -0.36
CA ILE A 18 -14.57 1.52 0.34
C ILE A 18 -13.68 2.51 1.07
N ALA A 19 -13.79 3.79 0.74
CA ALA A 19 -13.26 4.88 1.53
C ALA A 19 -14.37 5.45 2.40
N PHE A 20 -14.15 5.55 3.71
CA PHE A 20 -15.15 6.02 4.66
C PHE A 20 -14.50 6.70 5.86
N ILE A 21 -15.23 7.58 6.55
CA ILE A 21 -14.82 8.14 7.83
C ILE A 21 -15.69 7.48 8.90
N PRO A 22 -15.12 6.68 9.82
CA PRO A 22 -15.92 6.08 10.89
C PRO A 22 -16.53 7.14 11.81
N ASP A 23 -17.66 6.82 12.43
CA ASP A 23 -18.30 7.73 13.39
C ASP A 23 -17.33 8.13 14.51
N GLY A 24 -17.33 9.43 14.86
CA GLY A 24 -16.44 10.00 15.87
C GLY A 24 -14.97 10.12 15.46
N HIS A 25 -14.61 9.85 14.20
CA HIS A 25 -13.24 9.98 13.69
C HIS A 25 -13.11 11.15 12.70
N LEU A 26 -11.91 11.72 12.64
CA LEU A 26 -11.59 12.81 11.70
C LEU A 26 -10.95 12.31 10.40
N HIS A 27 -10.33 11.13 10.42
CA HIS A 27 -9.53 10.60 9.31
C HIS A 27 -10.20 9.41 8.65
N ALA A 28 -10.05 9.32 7.34
CA ALA A 28 -10.59 8.24 6.54
C ALA A 28 -9.97 6.87 6.87
N ARG A 29 -10.70 5.83 6.51
CA ARG A 29 -10.30 4.43 6.44
C ARG A 29 -10.61 3.91 5.05
N PHE A 30 -9.77 2.98 4.60
CA PHE A 30 -9.90 2.37 3.28
C PHE A 30 -9.98 0.86 3.45
N MET A 31 -11.15 0.31 3.19
CA MET A 31 -11.40 -1.13 3.23
C MET A 31 -11.23 -1.71 1.82
N LEU A 32 -10.36 -2.70 1.67
CA LEU A 32 -10.15 -3.47 0.46
C LEU A 32 -10.69 -4.88 0.71
N ASP A 33 -11.77 -5.25 0.03
CA ASP A 33 -12.29 -6.61 0.01
C ASP A 33 -11.65 -7.35 -1.18
N LEU A 34 -10.71 -8.24 -0.87
CA LEU A 34 -9.90 -8.97 -1.84
C LEU A 34 -10.50 -10.35 -2.18
N GLY A 35 -11.73 -10.62 -1.75
CA GLY A 35 -12.46 -11.85 -2.02
C GLY A 35 -12.25 -12.95 -0.99
N ASP A 36 -11.03 -13.10 -0.50
CA ASP A 36 -10.67 -14.10 0.49
C ASP A 36 -10.17 -13.50 1.82
N GLN A 37 -9.86 -12.21 1.81
CA GLN A 37 -9.55 -11.42 3.00
C GLN A 37 -10.02 -9.97 2.83
N VAL A 38 -10.14 -9.28 3.97
CA VAL A 38 -10.46 -7.85 4.02
C VAL A 38 -9.31 -7.12 4.72
N ILE A 39 -8.78 -6.09 4.07
CA ILE A 39 -7.73 -5.22 4.61
C ILE A 39 -8.32 -3.84 4.89
N VAL A 40 -8.05 -3.27 6.06
CA VAL A 40 -8.44 -1.88 6.39
C VAL A 40 -7.18 -1.04 6.64
N LEU A 41 -7.01 0.01 5.84
CA LEU A 41 -5.86 0.91 5.91
C LEU A 41 -6.23 2.24 6.55
N HIS A 42 -5.28 2.82 7.29
CA HIS A 42 -5.34 4.19 7.78
C HIS A 42 -5.06 5.19 6.65
N GLU A 43 -5.66 6.39 6.76
CA GLU A 43 -5.44 7.51 5.82
C GLU A 43 -3.96 7.77 5.52
N ALA A 44 -3.09 7.78 6.53
CA ALA A 44 -1.67 8.02 6.35
C ALA A 44 -0.97 6.96 5.47
N ALA A 45 -1.40 5.69 5.56
CA ALA A 45 -0.86 4.61 4.74
C ALA A 45 -1.32 4.75 3.28
N VAL A 46 -2.59 5.10 3.05
CA VAL A 46 -3.10 5.35 1.70
C VAL A 46 -2.48 6.59 1.08
N ALA A 47 -2.27 7.66 1.86
CA ALA A 47 -1.54 8.83 1.40
C ALA A 47 -0.11 8.48 0.94
N ALA A 48 0.57 7.55 1.63
CA ALA A 48 1.88 7.07 1.22
C ALA A 48 1.82 6.22 -0.05
N LEU A 49 0.82 5.35 -0.18
CA LEU A 49 0.58 4.57 -1.40
C LEU A 49 0.35 5.47 -2.62
N VAL A 50 -0.47 6.52 -2.47
CA VAL A 50 -0.72 7.51 -3.52
C VAL A 50 0.56 8.27 -3.89
N ARG A 51 1.39 8.65 -2.91
CA ARG A 51 2.69 9.28 -3.18
C ARG A 51 3.62 8.33 -3.94
N ALA A 52 3.76 7.09 -3.49
CA ALA A 52 4.60 6.10 -4.14
C ALA A 52 4.18 5.86 -5.60
N TYR A 53 2.86 5.71 -5.81
CA TYR A 53 2.25 5.62 -7.14
C TYR A 53 2.65 6.82 -7.99
N ALA A 54 2.36 8.05 -7.54
CA ALA A 54 2.67 9.25 -8.30
C ALA A 54 4.18 9.36 -8.62
N MET A 55 5.05 9.11 -7.63
CA MET A 55 6.50 9.20 -7.81
C MET A 55 7.05 8.24 -8.86
N VAL A 56 6.43 7.08 -9.08
CA VAL A 56 6.84 6.13 -10.11
C VAL A 56 6.11 6.42 -11.42
N THR A 57 4.79 6.54 -11.40
CA THR A 57 3.98 6.59 -12.64
C THR A 57 4.01 7.94 -13.33
N THR A 58 4.27 9.04 -12.62
CA THR A 58 4.32 10.37 -13.22
C THR A 58 5.74 10.90 -13.41
N HIS A 59 6.76 10.15 -12.99
CA HIS A 59 8.16 10.52 -13.21
C HIS A 59 8.67 9.88 -14.51
N PRO A 60 9.40 10.61 -15.38
CA PRO A 60 9.75 10.14 -16.72
C PRO A 60 10.66 8.90 -16.75
N THR A 61 11.45 8.69 -15.70
CA THR A 61 12.48 7.64 -15.66
C THR A 61 12.49 6.79 -14.40
N ARG A 62 11.74 7.16 -13.36
CA ARG A 62 11.82 6.48 -12.06
C ARG A 62 10.95 5.23 -12.10
N ARG A 63 11.51 4.11 -11.65
CA ARG A 63 10.90 2.77 -11.75
C ARG A 63 10.57 2.18 -10.38
N ALA A 64 11.19 2.67 -9.33
CA ALA A 64 10.90 2.25 -7.97
C ALA A 64 11.05 3.40 -6.97
N VAL A 65 10.34 3.28 -5.85
CA VAL A 65 10.54 4.09 -4.65
C VAL A 65 10.18 3.22 -3.47
N GLU A 66 10.96 3.33 -2.40
CA GLU A 66 10.64 2.71 -1.12
C GLU A 66 10.19 3.79 -0.14
N LEU A 67 9.10 3.53 0.57
CA LEU A 67 8.72 4.30 1.73
C LEU A 67 8.65 3.38 2.95
N GLU A 68 9.42 3.70 3.98
CA GLU A 68 9.52 2.89 5.21
C GLU A 68 8.85 3.59 6.39
N SER A 69 8.39 2.79 7.36
CA SER A 69 7.70 3.28 8.55
C SER A 69 8.69 3.96 9.52
N HIS A 70 8.52 5.25 9.72
CA HIS A 70 9.28 6.04 10.68
C HIS A 70 8.36 6.65 11.74
N ARG A 71 8.86 6.66 12.98
CA ARG A 71 8.24 7.39 14.08
C ARG A 71 8.73 8.83 14.09
N LEU A 72 7.83 9.78 13.86
CA LEU A 72 8.14 11.21 13.82
C LEU A 72 7.62 11.92 15.09
N PRO A 73 8.53 12.43 15.95
CA PRO A 73 8.12 13.15 17.15
C PRO A 73 7.37 14.43 16.77
N LYS A 74 6.46 14.89 17.66
CA LYS A 74 5.59 16.05 17.43
C LYS A 74 6.32 17.31 16.93
N LYS A 75 7.58 17.52 17.37
CA LYS A 75 8.41 18.66 16.94
C LYS A 75 8.86 18.60 15.47
N ARG A 76 8.86 17.42 14.84
CA ARG A 76 9.33 17.18 13.46
C ARG A 76 8.18 16.95 12.46
N ARG A 77 6.95 16.75 12.93
CA ARG A 77 5.77 16.55 12.07
C ARG A 77 4.87 17.79 12.08
N LYS A 78 4.23 18.06 10.94
CA LYS A 78 3.21 19.11 10.81
C LYS A 78 2.01 18.81 11.71
N LEU A 79 1.27 19.84 12.11
CA LEU A 79 0.05 19.68 12.89
C LEU A 79 -0.97 18.82 12.11
N GLY A 80 -1.60 17.86 12.80
CA GLY A 80 -2.59 16.95 12.22
C GLY A 80 -2.03 15.70 11.54
N TYR A 81 -0.71 15.59 11.38
CA TYR A 81 -0.10 14.38 10.79
C TYR A 81 0.05 13.27 11.83
N ALA A 82 -0.01 12.01 11.39
CA ALA A 82 0.22 10.84 12.24
C ALA A 82 1.66 10.79 12.81
N GLU A 83 1.84 10.11 13.95
CA GLU A 83 3.16 9.90 14.55
C GLU A 83 3.99 8.93 13.70
N TRP A 84 3.37 7.83 13.29
CA TRP A 84 3.95 6.90 12.35
C TRP A 84 3.59 7.31 10.93
N GLN A 85 4.61 7.47 10.09
CA GLN A 85 4.46 7.82 8.69
C GLN A 85 5.38 6.96 7.85
N LEU A 86 4.98 6.72 6.60
CA LEU A 86 5.83 6.11 5.60
C LEU A 86 6.56 7.23 4.86
N LEU A 87 7.89 7.25 4.94
CA LEU A 87 8.73 8.27 4.31
C LEU A 87 9.68 7.62 3.32
N GLU A 88 10.02 8.36 2.26
CA GLU A 88 10.99 7.96 1.26
C GLU A 88 12.32 7.59 1.93
N THR A 89 12.86 6.42 1.57
CA THR A 89 14.19 6.03 2.02
C THR A 89 15.25 6.61 1.10
N GLY A 90 16.50 6.67 1.59
CA GLY A 90 17.66 7.07 0.80
C GLY A 90 18.30 5.93 0.03
N ARG A 91 17.62 4.77 -0.08
CA ARG A 91 18.15 3.60 -0.80
C ARG A 91 18.23 3.88 -2.30
N ASP A 92 19.19 3.22 -2.92
CA ASP A 92 19.34 3.27 -4.37
C ASP A 92 18.11 2.68 -5.08
N GLU A 93 17.72 3.27 -6.19
CA GLU A 93 16.53 2.87 -6.94
C GLU A 93 16.67 1.45 -7.52
N GLU A 94 17.86 1.08 -7.98
CA GLU A 94 18.12 -0.24 -8.55
C GLU A 94 18.03 -1.32 -7.48
N ASP A 95 18.57 -1.06 -6.28
CA ASP A 95 18.48 -1.97 -5.14
C ASP A 95 17.02 -2.24 -4.73
N VAL A 96 16.22 -1.17 -4.62
CA VAL A 96 14.79 -1.27 -4.28
C VAL A 96 14.04 -2.04 -5.36
N LEU A 97 14.32 -1.74 -6.64
CA LEU A 97 13.67 -2.41 -7.76
C LEU A 97 14.05 -3.90 -7.82
N GLU A 98 15.31 -4.26 -7.57
CA GLU A 98 15.77 -5.64 -7.55
C GLU A 98 15.07 -6.45 -6.45
N GLU A 99 14.97 -5.89 -5.25
CA GLU A 99 14.26 -6.50 -4.13
C GLU A 99 12.77 -6.70 -4.45
N ALA A 100 12.11 -5.67 -4.96
CA ALA A 100 10.70 -5.75 -5.37
C ALA A 100 10.48 -6.81 -6.46
N MET A 101 11.39 -6.91 -7.45
CA MET A 101 11.33 -7.93 -8.48
C MET A 101 11.49 -9.35 -7.92
N LYS A 102 12.39 -9.56 -6.94
CA LYS A 102 12.54 -10.87 -6.27
C LYS A 102 11.25 -11.28 -5.56
N LEU A 103 10.62 -10.35 -4.84
CA LEU A 103 9.34 -10.58 -4.15
C LEU A 103 8.20 -10.85 -5.12
N TRP A 104 8.07 -10.06 -6.18
CA TRP A 104 7.01 -10.25 -7.18
C TRP A 104 7.13 -11.58 -7.92
N LYS A 105 8.35 -12.01 -8.28
CA LYS A 105 8.60 -13.30 -8.96
C LYS A 105 8.19 -14.52 -8.14
N ARG A 106 8.30 -14.45 -6.81
CA ARG A 106 7.81 -15.51 -5.90
C ARG A 106 6.35 -15.31 -5.49
N GLY A 107 5.68 -14.28 -6.02
CA GLY A 107 4.31 -13.96 -5.70
C GLY A 107 3.34 -15.00 -6.25
N GLN A 108 2.37 -15.41 -5.46
CA GLN A 108 1.29 -16.29 -5.88
C GLN A 108 0.13 -15.46 -6.41
N LEU A 109 -0.18 -15.61 -7.71
CA LEU A 109 -1.37 -15.02 -8.31
C LEU A 109 -2.63 -15.65 -7.68
N VAL A 110 -3.57 -14.81 -7.26
CA VAL A 110 -4.82 -15.27 -6.67
C VAL A 110 -5.79 -15.65 -7.78
N GLU A 111 -6.32 -16.87 -7.72
CA GLU A 111 -7.38 -17.33 -8.60
C GLU A 111 -8.74 -16.94 -8.03
N CYS A 112 -9.57 -16.28 -8.85
CA CYS A 112 -10.87 -15.81 -8.42
C CYS A 112 -12.00 -16.63 -9.00
N ARG A 113 -12.72 -17.30 -8.09
CA ARG A 113 -14.02 -17.89 -8.39
C ARG A 113 -15.05 -16.77 -8.28
N ARG A 114 -15.51 -16.26 -9.42
CA ARG A 114 -16.76 -15.50 -9.43
C ARG A 114 -17.88 -16.53 -9.30
N ASP A 115 -18.54 -16.55 -8.14
CA ASP A 115 -19.87 -17.14 -8.09
C ASP A 115 -20.72 -16.33 -9.07
N GLU A 116 -21.32 -16.99 -10.07
CA GLU A 116 -22.10 -16.38 -11.17
C GLU A 116 -23.42 -15.74 -10.72
N ARG A 117 -23.50 -15.25 -9.48
CA ARG A 117 -24.66 -14.51 -8.98
C ARG A 117 -24.32 -13.03 -9.05
N GLY A 118 -24.65 -12.46 -10.21
CA GLY A 118 -24.55 -11.04 -10.53
C GLY A 118 -25.32 -10.12 -9.61
#